data_AF-A0A3M0XKC5-F1
#
_entry.id   AF-A0A3M0XKC5-F1
#
_cell.length_a   1.000
_cell.length_b   1.000
_cell.length_c   1.000
_cell.angle_alpha   90.00
_cell.angle_beta   90.00
_cell.angle_gamma   90.00
#
_symmetry.space_group_name_H-M   'P 1'
#
loop_
_entity.id
_entity.type
_entity.pdbx_description
1 polymer ?
#
loop_
_entity_poly.entity_id
_entity_poly.type
_entity_poly.pdbx_seq_one_letter_code
_entity_poly.pdbx_strand_id
1 'polypeptide(L)'
;MSVIISIIAGLWLHDPLYTVYVIAGSVTAAFSVIKCKRRTCLLKAGLFISIVNIFSALTTILAKGSSTNDIGFITLMAFINGFLVSTLVSVFLPLLEYLFGLTTNISLLEWLDLNQPLMKSLLVNAPGTYHHSIITANLAEAAAEAVGVNPLEARVGAYYHDIGKMKMPEYFIENQNGIYNRHDRLTPTMSSLILIAHVKEGVELAKKHKLPKIIRDIIQQHHGTSLIKYFYQKAKDMTGSSENNIISEENFRYPGPKPQTKAAAIVMLADNVEAAARVLDNPTPARISTLVDTIVNNIFLDGQLDECDLTLKDIHNIKKKFAYILTGLHHRRVDYPGVNLLPISP
;
A
#
# COMPACT_ATOMS: atom_id res chain seq x y z
N MET A 1 22.81 16.86 6.11
CA MET A 1 23.02 17.77 4.98
C MET A 1 22.74 19.22 5.36
N SER A 2 21.57 19.55 5.92
CA SER A 2 21.19 20.93 6.29
C SER A 2 22.21 21.68 7.15
N VAL A 3 22.72 21.05 8.21
CA VAL A 3 23.73 21.64 9.12
C VAL A 3 25.04 21.99 8.39
N ILE A 4 25.49 21.13 7.48
CA ILE A 4 26.73 21.32 6.73
C ILE A 4 26.58 22.51 5.77
N ILE A 5 25.46 22.57 5.02
CA ILE A 5 25.17 23.67 4.10
C ILE A 5 25.06 25.00 4.84
N SER A 6 24.43 25.03 6.02
CA SER A 6 24.32 26.26 6.81
C SER A 6 25.67 26.76 7.31
N ILE A 7 26.58 25.86 7.72
CA ILE A 7 27.93 26.25 8.16
C ILE A 7 28.72 26.81 6.98
N ILE A 8 28.69 26.14 5.82
CA ILE A 8 29.36 26.61 4.60
C ILE A 8 28.83 27.99 4.19
N ALA A 9 27.51 28.22 4.26
CA ALA A 9 26.91 29.51 3.92
C ALA A 9 27.40 30.66 4.82
N GLY A 10 27.49 30.43 6.13
CA GLY A 10 28.02 31.45 7.05
C GLY A 10 29.51 31.69 6.88
N LEU A 11 30.30 30.65 6.61
CA LEU A 11 31.73 30.80 6.29
C LEU A 11 31.96 31.57 5.00
N TRP A 12 31.18 31.28 3.95
CA TRP A 12 31.30 31.94 2.65
C TRP A 12 30.92 33.42 2.69
N LEU A 13 29.92 33.77 3.50
CA LEU A 13 29.49 35.15 3.71
C LEU A 13 30.25 35.85 4.84
N HIS A 14 31.24 35.18 5.44
CA HIS A 14 32.04 35.66 6.57
C HIS A 14 31.21 36.15 7.76
N ASP A 15 30.03 35.56 7.99
CA ASP A 15 29.13 35.97 9.06
C ASP A 15 28.25 34.80 9.58
N PRO A 16 28.35 34.47 10.89
CA PRO A 16 27.63 33.36 11.49
C PRO A 16 26.11 33.55 11.55
N LEU A 17 25.58 34.78 11.44
CA LEU A 17 24.14 35.01 11.42
C LEU A 17 23.48 34.40 10.17
N TYR A 18 24.20 34.32 9.05
CA TYR A 18 23.71 33.62 7.86
C TYR A 18 23.65 32.10 8.04
N THR A 19 24.51 31.51 8.90
CA THR A 19 24.35 30.10 9.30
C THR A 19 23.01 29.90 10.01
N VAL A 20 22.66 30.80 10.93
CA VAL A 20 21.37 30.75 11.65
C VAL A 20 20.19 30.90 10.69
N TYR A 21 20.28 31.80 9.72
CA TYR A 21 19.25 31.97 8.69
C TYR A 21 19.04 30.69 7.86
N VAL A 22 20.11 30.11 7.32
CA VAL A 22 20.03 28.93 6.45
C VAL A 22 19.58 27.69 7.23
N ILE A 23 20.04 27.51 8.48
CA ILE A 23 19.63 26.36 9.29
C ILE A 23 18.15 26.46 9.68
N ALA A 24 17.65 27.64 10.06
CA ALA A 24 16.26 27.84 10.42
C ALA A 24 15.31 27.52 9.26
N GLY A 25 15.60 28.00 8.05
CA GLY A 25 14.81 27.70 6.85
C GLY A 25 14.85 26.22 6.47
N SER A 26 16.05 25.61 6.46
CA SER A 26 16.22 24.20 6.04
C SER A 26 15.64 23.19 7.03
N VAL A 27 15.72 23.46 8.34
CA VAL A 27 15.06 22.66 9.38
C VAL A 27 13.55 22.78 9.27
N THR A 28 13.03 24.00 9.08
CA THR A 28 11.60 24.23 8.87
C THR A 28 11.08 23.49 7.64
N ALA A 29 11.83 23.52 6.53
CA ALA A 29 11.51 22.77 5.32
C ALA A 29 11.44 21.27 5.61
N ALA A 30 12.47 20.70 6.25
CA ALA A 30 12.54 19.29 6.56
C ALA A 30 11.33 18.83 7.41
N PHE A 31 11.05 19.50 8.53
CA PHE A 31 9.93 19.12 9.40
C PHE A 31 8.56 19.33 8.75
N SER A 32 8.41 20.35 7.91
CA SER A 32 7.14 20.66 7.24
C SER A 32 6.72 19.58 6.23
N VAL A 33 7.68 18.82 5.68
CA VAL A 33 7.40 17.81 4.64
C VAL A 33 7.44 16.36 5.12
N ILE A 34 7.86 16.06 6.37
CA ILE A 34 7.93 14.68 6.90
C ILE A 34 6.60 13.92 6.74
N LYS A 35 5.47 14.59 6.96
CA LYS A 35 4.13 13.99 6.86
C LYS A 35 3.36 14.43 5.61
N CYS A 36 4.08 14.85 4.57
CA CYS A 36 3.45 15.35 3.36
C CYS A 36 2.75 14.22 2.59
N LYS A 37 1.42 14.35 2.45
CA LYS A 37 0.59 13.40 1.70
C LYS A 37 0.06 14.00 0.38
N ARG A 38 0.03 15.32 0.24
CA ARG A 38 -0.58 16.03 -0.91
C ARG A 38 0.33 17.16 -1.39
N ARG A 39 0.24 17.54 -2.66
CA ARG A 39 0.97 18.68 -3.24
C ARG A 39 0.71 20.00 -2.51
N THR A 40 -0.49 20.20 -1.97
CA THR A 40 -0.84 21.39 -1.17
C THR A 40 -0.01 21.52 0.12
N CYS A 41 0.54 20.42 0.64
CA CYS A 41 1.43 20.48 1.79
C CYS A 41 2.81 21.07 1.41
N LEU A 42 3.29 20.88 0.17
CA LEU A 42 4.51 21.56 -0.30
C LEU A 42 4.31 23.08 -0.31
N LEU A 43 3.17 23.55 -0.80
CA LEU A 43 2.83 24.99 -0.78
C LEU A 43 2.77 25.54 0.66
N LYS A 44 2.17 24.80 1.59
CA LYS A 44 2.17 25.16 3.02
C LYS A 44 3.58 25.18 3.61
N ALA A 45 4.42 24.21 3.26
CA ALA A 45 5.83 24.20 3.66
C ALA A 45 6.56 25.44 3.14
N GLY A 46 6.34 25.82 1.88
CA GLY A 46 6.84 27.07 1.30
C GLY A 46 6.44 28.30 2.12
N LEU A 47 5.17 28.40 2.52
CA LEU A 47 4.68 29.48 3.37
C LEU A 47 5.34 29.49 4.77
N PHE A 48 5.50 28.33 5.42
CA PHE A 48 6.21 28.24 6.70
C PHE A 48 7.67 28.65 6.58
N ILE A 49 8.36 28.22 5.51
CA ILE A 49 9.73 28.64 5.21
C ILE A 49 9.79 30.15 5.01
N SER A 50 8.87 30.74 4.24
CA SER A 50 8.80 32.19 4.04
C SER A 50 8.66 32.94 5.36
N ILE A 51 7.77 32.50 6.26
CA ILE A 51 7.57 33.12 7.58
C ILE A 51 8.86 33.04 8.42
N VAL A 52 9.46 31.86 8.53
CA VAL A 52 10.69 31.67 9.31
C VAL A 52 11.86 32.46 8.74
N ASN A 53 11.98 32.51 7.41
CA ASN A 53 13.02 33.30 6.75
C ASN A 53 12.83 34.80 6.98
N ILE A 54 11.60 35.31 6.97
CA ILE A 54 11.33 36.73 7.30
C ILE A 54 11.77 37.03 8.74
N PHE A 55 11.36 36.22 9.71
CA PHE A 55 11.79 36.42 11.12
C PHE A 55 13.31 36.32 11.28
N SER A 56 13.94 35.36 10.61
CA SER A 56 15.40 35.18 10.66
C SER A 56 16.15 36.33 9.98
N ALA A 57 15.60 36.91 8.92
CA ALA A 57 16.16 38.08 8.25
C ALA A 57 16.03 39.34 9.12
N LEU A 58 14.85 39.58 9.70
CA LEU A 58 14.61 40.74 10.57
C LEU A 58 15.49 40.71 11.83
N THR A 59 15.62 39.54 12.46
CA THR A 59 16.53 39.36 13.62
C THR A 59 17.98 39.62 13.24
N THR A 60 18.42 39.20 12.05
CA THR A 60 19.77 39.51 11.54
C THR A 60 19.98 41.00 11.32
N ILE A 61 19.00 41.72 10.75
CA ILE A 61 19.06 43.18 10.54
C ILE A 61 19.16 43.91 11.88
N LEU A 62 18.31 43.53 12.84
CA LEU A 62 18.31 44.11 14.19
C LEU A 62 19.62 43.85 14.93
N ALA A 63 20.13 42.61 14.88
CA ALA A 63 21.38 42.23 15.54
C ALA A 63 22.61 42.98 15.00
N LYS A 64 22.60 43.31 13.70
CA LYS A 64 23.68 44.08 13.05
C LYS A 64 23.53 45.59 13.19
N GLY A 65 22.40 46.10 13.69
CA GLY A 65 22.10 47.54 13.69
C GLY A 65 22.11 48.16 12.29
N SER A 66 21.74 47.39 11.26
CA SER A 66 21.78 47.83 9.86
C SER A 66 20.68 48.83 9.54
N SER A 67 20.88 49.63 8.48
CA SER A 67 19.89 50.60 8.00
C SER A 67 18.55 49.93 7.70
N THR A 68 17.46 50.53 8.17
CA THR A 68 16.09 50.01 8.02
C THR A 68 15.50 50.23 6.62
N ASN A 69 16.19 50.97 5.76
CA ASN A 69 15.69 51.36 4.43
C ASN A 69 15.46 50.14 3.52
N ASP A 70 16.20 49.05 3.72
CA ASP A 70 16.13 47.84 2.88
C ASP A 70 15.18 46.75 3.43
N ILE A 71 14.51 46.98 4.57
CA ILE A 71 13.66 45.98 5.24
C ILE A 71 12.56 45.46 4.30
N GLY A 72 11.93 46.34 3.52
CA GLY A 72 10.88 45.96 2.58
C GLY A 72 11.38 45.00 1.51
N PHE A 73 12.55 45.30 0.93
CA PHE A 73 13.17 44.46 -0.09
C PHE A 73 13.62 43.11 0.48
N ILE A 74 14.29 43.11 1.64
CA ILE A 74 14.77 41.87 2.29
C ILE A 74 13.58 40.96 2.67
N THR A 75 12.51 41.54 3.21
CA THR A 75 11.30 40.79 3.57
C THR A 75 10.64 40.17 2.32
N LEU A 76 10.55 40.93 1.23
CA LEU A 76 10.04 40.43 -0.05
C LEU A 76 10.89 39.29 -0.60
N MET A 77 12.22 39.42 -0.57
CA MET A 77 13.13 38.35 -1.02
C MET A 77 13.05 37.11 -0.15
N ALA A 78 12.93 37.25 1.18
CA ALA A 78 12.73 36.14 2.11
C ALA A 78 11.39 35.43 1.86
N PHE A 79 10.33 36.17 1.53
CA PHE A 79 9.05 35.60 1.14
C PHE A 79 9.13 34.82 -0.17
N ILE A 80 9.70 35.43 -1.22
CA ILE A 80 9.90 34.81 -2.53
C ILE A 80 10.75 33.55 -2.41
N ASN A 81 11.77 33.54 -1.55
CA ASN A 81 12.63 32.37 -1.34
C ASN A 81 11.83 31.13 -0.91
N GLY A 82 10.96 31.23 0.10
CA GLY A 82 10.16 30.08 0.55
C GLY A 82 9.21 29.56 -0.52
N PHE A 83 8.59 30.47 -1.29
CA PHE A 83 7.74 30.10 -2.42
C PHE A 83 8.53 29.44 -3.57
N LEU A 84 9.70 29.99 -3.91
CA LEU A 84 10.59 29.47 -4.94
C LEU A 84 11.08 28.07 -4.58
N VAL A 85 11.49 27.84 -3.33
CA VAL A 85 11.90 26.51 -2.84
C VAL A 85 10.77 25.50 -2.98
N SER A 86 9.55 25.83 -2.53
CA SER A 86 8.39 24.94 -2.71
C SER A 86 8.12 24.62 -4.18
N THR A 87 8.23 25.62 -5.05
CA THR A 87 8.00 25.45 -6.50
C THR A 87 9.06 24.55 -7.12
N LEU A 88 10.34 24.80 -6.82
CA LEU A 88 11.45 23.97 -7.29
C LEU A 88 11.28 22.52 -6.83
N VAL A 89 10.99 22.28 -5.55
CA VAL A 89 10.73 20.94 -5.04
C VAL A 89 9.57 20.29 -5.79
N SER A 90 8.44 20.99 -5.99
CA SER A 90 7.29 20.42 -6.69
C SER A 90 7.57 20.09 -8.16
N VAL A 91 8.45 20.82 -8.83
CA VAL A 91 8.84 20.59 -10.23
C VAL A 91 9.85 19.46 -10.35
N PHE A 92 10.86 19.44 -9.46
CA PHE A 92 11.93 18.46 -9.50
C PHE A 92 11.59 17.13 -8.84
N LEU A 93 10.55 17.06 -8.00
CA LEU A 93 10.20 15.85 -7.27
C LEU A 93 10.05 14.61 -8.18
N PRO A 94 9.32 14.63 -9.31
CA PRO A 94 9.22 13.46 -10.18
C PRO A 94 10.56 13.02 -10.77
N LEU A 95 11.44 13.98 -11.09
CA LEU A 95 12.79 13.69 -11.59
C LEU A 95 13.65 13.04 -10.51
N LEU A 96 13.59 13.55 -9.27
CA LEU A 96 14.32 12.99 -8.14
C LEU A 96 13.80 11.58 -7.80
N GLU A 97 12.49 11.37 -7.80
CA GLU A 97 11.88 10.06 -7.63
C GLU A 97 12.37 9.06 -8.68
N TYR A 98 12.41 9.46 -9.95
CA TYR A 98 12.93 8.64 -11.03
C TYR A 98 14.43 8.31 -10.87
N LEU A 99 15.27 9.32 -10.60
CA LEU A 99 16.72 9.15 -10.49
C LEU A 99 17.13 8.29 -9.30
N PHE A 100 16.42 8.41 -8.17
CA PHE A 100 16.73 7.68 -6.93
C PHE A 100 15.85 6.44 -6.71
N GLY A 101 14.89 6.16 -7.59
CA GLY A 101 13.95 5.06 -7.44
C GLY A 101 13.07 5.16 -6.19
N LEU A 102 12.86 6.38 -5.69
CA LEU A 102 12.07 6.66 -4.48
C LEU A 102 10.61 6.81 -4.86
N THR A 103 9.71 6.37 -3.97
CA THR A 103 8.27 6.55 -4.14
C THR A 103 7.75 7.41 -3.00
N THR A 104 7.15 8.56 -3.32
CA THR A 104 6.53 9.40 -2.29
C THR A 104 5.03 9.16 -2.21
N ASN A 105 4.40 9.66 -1.16
CA ASN A 105 2.95 9.66 -1.04
C ASN A 105 2.28 10.42 -2.19
N ILE A 106 2.96 11.42 -2.77
CA ILE A 106 2.40 12.19 -3.89
C ILE A 106 2.31 11.29 -5.13
N SER A 107 3.36 10.52 -5.44
CA SER A 107 3.32 9.56 -6.56
C SER A 107 2.32 8.43 -6.28
N LEU A 108 2.23 7.92 -5.04
CA LEU A 108 1.24 6.89 -4.70
C LEU A 108 -0.22 7.36 -4.87
N LEU A 109 -0.51 8.64 -4.69
CA LEU A 109 -1.86 9.17 -4.95
C LEU A 109 -2.28 9.03 -6.42
N GLU A 110 -1.33 9.06 -7.36
CA GLU A 110 -1.62 8.86 -8.78
C GLU A 110 -2.06 7.42 -9.07
N TRP A 111 -1.58 6.46 -8.28
CA TRP A 111 -1.95 5.04 -8.35
C TRP A 111 -3.20 4.70 -7.52
N LEU A 112 -3.74 5.66 -6.76
CA LEU A 112 -5.02 5.52 -6.08
C LEU A 112 -6.21 5.72 -7.04
N ASP A 113 -5.98 6.37 -8.19
CA ASP A 113 -7.03 6.63 -9.17
C ASP A 113 -7.45 5.35 -9.89
N LEU A 114 -8.68 4.91 -9.63
CA LEU A 114 -9.27 3.73 -10.27
C LEU A 114 -9.53 3.94 -11.78
N ASN A 115 -9.39 5.17 -12.28
CA ASN A 115 -9.46 5.45 -13.72
C ASN A 115 -8.19 5.11 -14.49
N GLN A 116 -7.11 4.73 -13.80
CA GLN A 116 -5.88 4.28 -14.43
C GLN A 116 -6.18 3.15 -15.43
N PRO A 117 -5.54 3.14 -16.62
CA PRO A 117 -5.81 2.14 -17.66
C PRO A 117 -5.71 0.69 -17.16
N LEU A 118 -4.77 0.41 -16.26
CA LEU A 118 -4.56 -0.91 -15.68
C LEU A 118 -5.72 -1.35 -14.77
N MET A 119 -6.27 -0.44 -13.96
CA MET A 119 -7.43 -0.75 -13.11
C MET A 119 -8.71 -0.91 -13.92
N LYS A 120 -8.89 -0.10 -14.98
CA LYS A 120 -9.99 -0.30 -15.93
C LYS A 120 -9.90 -1.65 -16.64
N SER A 121 -8.68 -2.05 -17.04
CA SER A 121 -8.43 -3.36 -17.60
C SER A 121 -8.77 -4.48 -16.61
N LEU A 122 -8.42 -4.33 -15.33
CA LEU A 122 -8.78 -5.30 -14.29
C LEU A 122 -10.29 -5.43 -14.13
N LEU A 123 -11.01 -4.30 -14.06
CA LEU A 123 -12.47 -4.28 -13.97
C LEU A 123 -13.14 -5.00 -15.15
N VAL A 124 -12.65 -4.79 -16.37
CA VAL A 124 -13.25 -5.38 -17.58
C VAL A 124 -12.92 -6.86 -17.72
N ASN A 125 -11.66 -7.25 -17.48
CA ASN A 125 -11.21 -8.62 -17.75
C ASN A 125 -11.40 -9.58 -16.56
N ALA A 126 -11.38 -9.07 -15.33
CA ALA A 126 -11.52 -9.86 -14.09
C ALA A 126 -12.32 -9.08 -13.03
N PRO A 127 -13.62 -8.84 -13.24
CA PRO A 127 -14.45 -8.00 -12.37
C PRO A 127 -14.54 -8.52 -10.93
N GLY A 128 -14.56 -9.84 -10.73
CA GLY A 128 -14.56 -10.46 -9.40
C GLY A 128 -13.28 -10.14 -8.63
N THR A 129 -12.12 -10.29 -9.27
CA THR A 129 -10.81 -9.91 -8.74
C THR A 129 -10.72 -8.41 -8.48
N TYR A 130 -11.28 -7.58 -9.35
CA TYR A 130 -11.37 -6.13 -9.12
C TYR A 130 -12.12 -5.83 -7.81
N HIS A 131 -13.32 -6.40 -7.64
CA HIS A 131 -14.11 -6.19 -6.43
C HIS A 131 -13.42 -6.71 -5.17
N HIS A 132 -12.79 -7.88 -5.24
CA HIS A 132 -11.91 -8.38 -4.17
C HIS A 132 -10.81 -7.37 -3.82
N SER A 133 -10.06 -6.90 -4.80
CA SER A 133 -8.95 -5.96 -4.60
C SER A 133 -9.38 -4.65 -3.93
N ILE A 134 -10.58 -4.13 -4.25
CA ILE A 134 -11.13 -2.93 -3.60
C ILE A 134 -11.43 -3.18 -2.11
N ILE A 135 -12.00 -4.33 -1.76
CA ILE A 135 -12.32 -4.66 -0.37
C ILE A 135 -11.03 -4.92 0.42
N THR A 136 -10.12 -5.72 -0.14
CA THR A 136 -8.78 -5.98 0.40
C THR A 136 -8.03 -4.68 0.67
N ALA A 137 -8.14 -3.69 -0.22
CA ALA A 137 -7.51 -2.39 -0.03
C ALA A 137 -8.11 -1.57 1.12
N ASN A 138 -9.43 -1.62 1.34
CA ASN A 138 -10.05 -0.97 2.49
C ASN A 138 -9.60 -1.61 3.82
N LEU A 139 -9.47 -2.94 3.85
CA LEU A 139 -8.93 -3.67 4.99
C LEU A 139 -7.47 -3.29 5.25
N ALA A 140 -6.63 -3.37 4.21
CA ALA A 140 -5.20 -3.11 4.30
C ALA A 140 -4.90 -1.66 4.73
N GLU A 141 -5.62 -0.67 4.18
CA GLU A 141 -5.45 0.74 4.55
C GLU A 141 -5.73 0.98 6.04
N ALA A 142 -6.88 0.51 6.52
CA ALA A 142 -7.30 0.73 7.90
C ALA A 142 -6.44 -0.02 8.91
N ALA A 143 -5.96 -1.21 8.55
CA ALA A 143 -5.01 -1.96 9.34
C ALA A 143 -3.66 -1.24 9.41
N ALA A 144 -3.13 -0.77 8.28
CA ALA A 144 -1.88 0.00 8.21
C ALA A 144 -1.94 1.27 9.05
N GLU A 145 -3.04 2.04 8.97
CA GLU A 145 -3.24 3.22 9.79
C GLU A 145 -3.21 2.90 11.29
N ALA A 146 -3.82 1.78 11.70
CA ALA A 146 -3.88 1.38 13.11
C ALA A 146 -2.53 0.96 13.71
N VAL A 147 -1.55 0.60 12.88
CA VAL A 147 -0.20 0.17 13.31
C VAL A 147 0.90 1.15 12.89
N GLY A 148 0.54 2.33 12.37
CA GLY A 148 1.51 3.36 11.98
C GLY A 148 2.32 3.04 10.72
N VAL A 149 1.85 2.10 9.90
CA VAL A 149 2.39 1.81 8.57
C VAL A 149 1.77 2.77 7.56
N ASN A 150 2.44 3.03 6.44
CA ASN A 150 1.91 3.92 5.41
C ASN A 150 0.59 3.38 4.83
N PRO A 151 -0.57 4.00 5.12
CA PRO A 151 -1.86 3.47 4.69
C PRO A 151 -2.04 3.55 3.18
N LEU A 152 -1.44 4.54 2.53
CA LEU A 152 -1.53 4.73 1.08
C LEU A 152 -0.74 3.65 0.33
N GLU A 153 0.42 3.26 0.84
CA GLU A 153 1.21 2.15 0.30
C GLU A 153 0.43 0.83 0.39
N ALA A 154 -0.15 0.52 1.55
CA ALA A 154 -0.94 -0.69 1.75
C ALA A 154 -2.19 -0.71 0.84
N ARG A 155 -2.88 0.44 0.72
CA ARG A 155 -4.06 0.58 -0.13
C ARG A 155 -3.75 0.37 -1.61
N VAL A 156 -2.74 1.06 -2.13
CA VAL A 156 -2.31 0.94 -3.52
C VAL A 156 -1.76 -0.47 -3.78
N GLY A 157 -0.98 -1.02 -2.85
CA GLY A 157 -0.48 -2.39 -2.91
C GLY A 157 -1.62 -3.40 -3.11
N ALA A 158 -2.67 -3.28 -2.30
CA ALA A 158 -3.85 -4.13 -2.40
C ALA A 158 -4.69 -3.91 -3.67
N TYR A 159 -4.76 -2.70 -4.24
CA TYR A 159 -5.44 -2.51 -5.53
C TYR A 159 -4.81 -3.32 -6.66
N TYR A 160 -3.49 -3.46 -6.65
CA TYR A 160 -2.77 -4.07 -7.75
C TYR A 160 -2.23 -5.47 -7.46
N HIS A 161 -2.31 -5.98 -6.22
CA HIS A 161 -1.69 -7.26 -5.81
C HIS A 161 -2.02 -8.42 -6.75
N ASP A 162 -3.25 -8.41 -7.28
CA ASP A 162 -3.86 -9.51 -8.01
C ASP A 162 -4.00 -9.27 -9.53
N ILE A 163 -3.39 -8.21 -10.07
CA ILE A 163 -3.58 -7.82 -11.49
C ILE A 163 -3.18 -8.90 -12.49
N GLY A 164 -2.30 -9.83 -12.09
CA GLY A 164 -1.89 -10.96 -12.93
C GLY A 164 -3.01 -11.93 -13.25
N LYS A 165 -4.07 -11.99 -12.42
CA LYS A 165 -5.24 -12.85 -12.64
C LYS A 165 -5.98 -12.50 -13.94
N MET A 166 -5.85 -11.27 -14.45
CA MET A 166 -6.39 -10.87 -15.76
C MET A 166 -5.90 -11.74 -16.93
N LYS A 167 -4.78 -12.43 -16.78
CA LYS A 167 -4.23 -13.27 -17.85
C LYS A 167 -5.07 -14.53 -18.08
N MET A 168 -5.67 -15.07 -17.01
CA MET A 168 -6.44 -16.31 -17.00
C MET A 168 -7.59 -16.22 -15.98
N PRO A 169 -8.50 -15.24 -16.12
CA PRO A 169 -9.49 -14.91 -15.09
C PRO A 169 -10.40 -16.09 -14.74
N GLU A 170 -10.72 -16.94 -15.72
CA GLU A 170 -11.62 -18.09 -15.57
C GLU A 170 -11.11 -19.19 -14.63
N TYR A 171 -9.84 -19.14 -14.22
CA TYR A 171 -9.27 -20.07 -13.23
C TYR A 171 -9.39 -19.55 -11.79
N PHE A 172 -9.82 -18.31 -11.59
CA PHE A 172 -9.97 -17.73 -10.26
C PHE A 172 -11.44 -17.70 -9.87
N ILE A 173 -11.77 -18.28 -8.73
CA ILE A 173 -13.15 -18.58 -8.32
C ILE A 173 -14.03 -17.34 -8.25
N GLU A 174 -13.46 -16.19 -7.85
CA GLU A 174 -14.17 -14.93 -7.77
C GLU A 174 -14.66 -14.40 -9.12
N ASN A 175 -14.10 -14.88 -10.23
CA ASN A 175 -14.52 -14.53 -11.59
C ASN A 175 -15.36 -15.62 -12.27
N GLN A 176 -15.67 -16.72 -11.57
CA GLN A 176 -16.48 -17.80 -12.12
C GLN A 176 -17.97 -17.61 -11.77
N ASN A 177 -18.85 -17.91 -12.72
CA ASN A 177 -20.31 -17.81 -12.54
C ASN A 177 -20.94 -19.05 -11.86
N GLY A 178 -20.14 -19.87 -11.16
CA GLY A 178 -20.62 -21.03 -10.39
C GLY A 178 -21.08 -22.27 -11.18
N ILE A 179 -21.15 -22.21 -12.52
CA ILE A 179 -21.67 -23.33 -13.33
C ILE A 179 -20.61 -24.42 -13.59
N TYR A 180 -19.32 -24.06 -13.71
CA TYR A 180 -18.26 -25.00 -14.04
C TYR A 180 -16.89 -24.49 -13.57
N ASN A 181 -16.17 -25.27 -12.75
CA ASN A 181 -14.82 -24.93 -12.31
C ASN A 181 -13.77 -25.50 -13.28
N ARG A 182 -12.92 -24.61 -13.83
CA ARG A 182 -11.86 -24.98 -14.77
C ARG A 182 -10.86 -25.98 -14.19
N HIS A 183 -10.65 -25.95 -12.88
CA HIS A 183 -9.72 -26.84 -12.17
C HIS A 183 -10.17 -28.31 -12.11
N ASP A 184 -11.45 -28.61 -12.37
CA ASP A 184 -11.95 -29.99 -12.29
C ASP A 184 -11.39 -30.90 -13.40
N ARG A 185 -10.94 -30.33 -14.52
CA ARG A 185 -10.29 -31.05 -15.63
C ARG A 185 -8.77 -31.09 -15.54
N LEU A 186 -8.18 -30.52 -14.48
CA LEU A 186 -6.74 -30.40 -14.34
C LEU A 186 -6.22 -31.28 -13.21
N THR A 187 -4.97 -31.72 -13.35
CA THR A 187 -4.25 -32.30 -12.22
C THR A 187 -4.04 -31.23 -11.14
N PRO A 188 -3.91 -31.62 -9.85
CA PRO A 188 -3.65 -30.66 -8.79
C PRO A 188 -2.38 -29.84 -9.02
N THR A 189 -1.31 -30.47 -9.52
CA THR A 189 -0.05 -29.79 -9.87
C THR A 189 -0.26 -28.73 -10.95
N MET A 190 -1.00 -29.04 -12.03
CA MET A 190 -1.30 -28.06 -13.09
C MET A 190 -2.13 -26.89 -12.55
N SER A 191 -3.08 -27.18 -11.66
CA SER A 191 -3.88 -26.15 -11.00
C SER A 191 -3.02 -25.20 -10.17
N SER A 192 -2.11 -25.75 -9.36
CA SER A 192 -1.16 -24.95 -8.58
C SER A 192 -0.23 -24.12 -9.45
N LEU A 193 0.28 -24.65 -10.57
CA LEU A 193 1.12 -23.88 -11.49
C LEU A 193 0.38 -22.67 -12.08
N ILE A 194 -0.88 -22.84 -12.46
CA ILE A 194 -1.74 -21.75 -12.96
C ILE A 194 -1.95 -20.70 -11.87
N LEU A 195 -2.27 -21.13 -10.65
CA LEU A 195 -2.43 -20.21 -9.53
C LEU A 195 -1.13 -19.48 -9.21
N ILE A 196 0.03 -20.14 -9.18
CA ILE A 196 1.32 -19.48 -8.91
C ILE A 196 1.67 -18.46 -9.99
N ALA A 197 1.32 -18.73 -11.26
CA ALA A 197 1.69 -17.89 -12.38
C ALA A 197 1.15 -16.45 -12.28
N HIS A 198 0.01 -16.20 -11.62
CA HIS A 198 -0.56 -14.85 -11.52
C HIS A 198 0.40 -13.86 -10.85
N VAL A 199 1.24 -14.32 -9.91
CA VAL A 199 2.22 -13.47 -9.24
C VAL A 199 3.23 -12.93 -10.25
N LYS A 200 3.80 -13.83 -11.07
CA LYS A 200 4.77 -13.48 -12.11
C LYS A 200 4.13 -12.58 -13.18
N GLU A 201 2.95 -12.94 -13.67
CA GLU A 201 2.21 -12.14 -14.65
C GLU A 201 1.88 -10.75 -14.09
N GLY A 202 1.52 -10.67 -12.81
CA GLY A 202 1.26 -9.42 -12.11
C GLY A 202 2.49 -8.52 -12.05
N VAL A 203 3.65 -9.07 -11.68
CA VAL A 203 4.91 -8.32 -11.66
C VAL A 203 5.28 -7.80 -13.06
N GLU A 204 5.12 -8.60 -14.11
CA GLU A 204 5.41 -8.17 -15.48
C GLU A 204 4.44 -7.09 -15.98
N LEU A 205 3.14 -7.21 -15.69
CA LEU A 205 2.16 -6.16 -15.95
C LEU A 205 2.49 -4.86 -15.20
N ALA A 206 2.91 -4.98 -13.94
CA ALA A 206 3.28 -3.84 -13.13
C ALA A 206 4.52 -3.13 -13.68
N LYS A 207 5.54 -3.87 -14.13
CA LYS A 207 6.71 -3.31 -14.83
C LYS A 207 6.30 -2.59 -16.11
N LYS A 208 5.46 -3.22 -16.95
CA LYS A 208 4.98 -2.65 -18.22
C LYS A 208 4.27 -1.31 -18.02
N HIS A 209 3.48 -1.19 -16.95
CA HIS A 209 2.75 0.02 -16.59
C HIS A 209 3.56 0.97 -15.70
N LYS A 210 4.85 0.68 -15.43
CA LYS A 210 5.74 1.52 -14.61
C LYS A 210 5.24 1.74 -13.19
N LEU A 211 4.59 0.73 -12.60
CA LEU A 211 4.22 0.77 -11.18
C LEU A 211 5.50 0.92 -10.32
N PRO A 212 5.42 1.68 -9.22
CA PRO A 212 6.55 1.88 -8.33
C PRO A 212 7.07 0.55 -7.76
N LYS A 213 8.37 0.46 -7.50
CA LYS A 213 9.01 -0.78 -7.03
C LYS A 213 8.31 -1.33 -5.79
N ILE A 214 7.99 -0.48 -4.81
CA ILE A 214 7.32 -0.89 -3.57
C ILE A 214 5.98 -1.61 -3.83
N ILE A 215 5.24 -1.24 -4.88
CA ILE A 215 3.98 -1.90 -5.25
C ILE A 215 4.24 -3.21 -5.99
N ARG A 216 5.25 -3.25 -6.86
CA ARG A 216 5.67 -4.50 -7.53
C ARG A 216 6.14 -5.55 -6.52
N ASP A 217 6.85 -5.10 -5.49
CA ASP A 217 7.34 -5.95 -4.41
C ASP A 217 6.15 -6.53 -3.62
N ILE A 218 5.10 -5.75 -3.34
CA ILE A 218 3.85 -6.25 -2.74
C ILE A 218 3.18 -7.30 -3.64
N ILE A 219 3.06 -7.04 -4.95
CA ILE A 219 2.51 -8.01 -5.91
C ILE A 219 3.29 -9.32 -5.85
N GLN A 220 4.62 -9.27 -5.76
CA GLN A 220 5.43 -10.47 -5.68
C GLN A 220 5.28 -11.22 -4.35
N GLN A 221 5.12 -10.49 -3.24
CA GLN A 221 5.24 -11.01 -1.88
C GLN A 221 3.91 -11.37 -1.21
N HIS A 222 2.76 -10.95 -1.75
CA HIS A 222 1.48 -11.03 -1.03
C HIS A 222 1.03 -12.46 -0.66
N HIS A 223 1.55 -13.50 -1.33
CA HIS A 223 1.37 -14.90 -0.93
C HIS A 223 2.58 -15.51 -0.21
N GLY A 224 3.72 -14.83 -0.18
CA GLY A 224 4.96 -15.32 0.41
C GLY A 224 5.33 -16.70 -0.12
N THR A 225 5.57 -17.64 0.79
CA THR A 225 5.83 -19.05 0.48
C THR A 225 4.70 -19.96 0.94
N SER A 226 3.48 -19.42 1.01
CA SER A 226 2.29 -20.12 1.51
C SER A 226 2.02 -21.38 0.68
N LEU A 227 1.49 -22.40 1.34
CA LEU A 227 1.08 -23.65 0.69
C LEU A 227 -0.31 -23.50 0.06
N ILE A 228 -0.46 -23.93 -1.20
CA ILE A 228 -1.76 -24.05 -1.88
C ILE A 228 -2.46 -25.32 -1.35
N LYS A 229 -2.98 -25.23 -0.13
CA LYS A 229 -3.46 -26.36 0.69
C LYS A 229 -4.46 -27.25 -0.01
N TYR A 230 -5.44 -26.67 -0.70
CA TYR A 230 -6.50 -27.43 -1.37
C TYR A 230 -5.95 -28.40 -2.42
N PHE A 231 -5.10 -27.92 -3.33
CA PHE A 231 -4.52 -28.76 -4.39
C PHE A 231 -3.45 -29.71 -3.86
N TYR A 232 -2.70 -29.30 -2.84
CA TYR A 232 -1.78 -30.22 -2.15
C TYR A 232 -2.53 -31.41 -1.54
N GLN A 233 -3.61 -31.15 -0.80
CA GLN A 233 -4.42 -32.21 -0.20
C GLN A 233 -5.08 -33.10 -1.28
N LYS A 234 -5.65 -32.49 -2.33
CA LYS A 234 -6.23 -33.22 -3.47
C LYS A 234 -5.19 -34.13 -4.14
N ALA A 235 -3.94 -33.68 -4.25
CA ALA A 235 -2.84 -34.51 -4.76
C ALA A 235 -2.56 -35.71 -3.85
N LYS A 236 -2.49 -35.49 -2.53
CA LYS A 236 -2.27 -36.57 -1.55
C LYS A 236 -3.37 -37.61 -1.61
N ASP A 237 -4.63 -37.17 -1.68
CA ASP A 237 -5.79 -38.05 -1.74
C ASP A 237 -5.80 -38.91 -3.02
N MET A 238 -5.35 -38.35 -4.15
CA MET A 238 -5.26 -39.07 -5.43
C MET A 238 -4.15 -40.13 -5.49
N THR A 239 -3.06 -39.94 -4.73
CA THR A 239 -1.85 -40.77 -4.85
C THR A 239 -1.87 -41.98 -3.91
N GLY A 240 -2.80 -42.01 -2.94
CA GLY A 240 -2.93 -43.06 -1.93
C GLY A 240 -1.80 -43.04 -0.90
N SER A 241 -2.02 -43.65 0.27
CA SER A 241 -1.04 -43.71 1.39
C SER A 241 0.08 -44.73 1.16
N SER A 242 0.61 -44.83 -0.07
CA SER A 242 1.75 -45.70 -0.36
C SER A 242 3.05 -44.96 -0.01
N GLU A 243 3.84 -45.53 0.91
CA GLU A 243 5.09 -44.93 1.45
C GLU A 243 6.12 -44.49 0.38
N ASN A 244 5.98 -44.98 -0.86
CA ASN A 244 6.88 -44.67 -1.98
C ASN A 244 6.50 -43.45 -2.85
N ASN A 245 5.39 -42.76 -2.58
CA ASN A 245 4.96 -41.57 -3.35
C ASN A 245 4.69 -40.36 -2.44
N ILE A 246 5.73 -39.88 -1.77
CA ILE A 246 5.66 -38.65 -0.96
C ILE A 246 5.55 -37.44 -1.91
N ILE A 247 4.40 -36.76 -1.89
CA ILE A 247 4.21 -35.53 -2.63
C ILE A 247 4.92 -34.39 -1.89
N SER A 248 5.93 -33.78 -2.53
CA SER A 248 6.63 -32.63 -1.96
C SER A 248 5.72 -31.41 -1.87
N GLU A 249 5.69 -30.76 -0.70
CA GLU A 249 5.01 -29.48 -0.48
C GLU A 249 5.59 -28.36 -1.33
N GLU A 250 6.88 -28.43 -1.67
CA GLU A 250 7.58 -27.38 -2.44
C GLU A 250 6.91 -27.15 -3.81
N ASN A 251 6.36 -28.21 -4.42
CA ASN A 251 5.66 -28.13 -5.69
C ASN A 251 4.31 -27.38 -5.59
N PHE A 252 3.82 -27.12 -4.38
CA PHE A 252 2.54 -26.48 -4.10
C PHE A 252 2.69 -25.18 -3.31
N ARG A 253 3.92 -24.73 -3.05
CA ARG A 253 4.19 -23.44 -2.40
C ARG A 253 4.44 -22.35 -3.43
N TYR A 254 4.04 -21.13 -3.08
CA TYR A 254 4.46 -19.95 -3.84
C TYR A 254 5.98 -19.78 -3.74
N PRO A 255 6.65 -19.27 -4.79
CA PRO A 255 8.10 -19.12 -4.81
C PRO A 255 8.61 -18.00 -3.91
N GLY A 256 7.72 -17.14 -3.38
CA GLY A 256 8.09 -16.02 -2.53
C GLY A 256 8.76 -14.84 -3.27
N PRO A 257 9.51 -14.00 -2.53
CA PRO A 257 9.89 -14.18 -1.13
C PRO A 257 8.74 -13.93 -0.14
N LYS A 258 8.93 -14.26 1.14
CA LYS A 258 8.04 -13.82 2.23
C LYS A 258 7.93 -12.28 2.23
N PRO A 259 6.86 -11.70 2.80
CA PRO A 259 6.77 -10.26 3.02
C PRO A 259 8.04 -9.67 3.64
N GLN A 260 8.65 -8.72 2.93
CA GLN A 260 9.86 -8.01 3.39
C GLN A 260 9.53 -6.71 4.12
N THR A 261 8.27 -6.27 4.05
CA THR A 261 7.81 -5.02 4.67
C THR A 261 6.50 -5.24 5.41
N LYS A 262 6.23 -4.41 6.42
CA LYS A 262 4.95 -4.43 7.13
C LYS A 262 3.76 -4.20 6.20
N ALA A 263 3.92 -3.37 5.17
CA ALA A 263 2.85 -3.11 4.20
C ALA A 263 2.53 -4.36 3.37
N ALA A 264 3.54 -5.07 2.85
CA ALA A 264 3.34 -6.33 2.15
C ALA A 264 2.68 -7.40 3.02
N ALA A 265 3.09 -7.49 4.30
CA ALA A 265 2.49 -8.40 5.25
C ALA A 265 1.02 -8.05 5.55
N ILE A 266 0.69 -6.76 5.70
CA ILE A 266 -0.70 -6.33 5.89
C ILE A 266 -1.56 -6.68 4.67
N VAL A 267 -1.03 -6.50 3.45
CA VAL A 267 -1.75 -6.88 2.22
C VAL A 267 -1.97 -8.39 2.15
N MET A 268 -0.96 -9.21 2.47
CA MET A 268 -1.10 -10.67 2.59
C MET A 268 -2.21 -11.06 3.57
N LEU A 269 -2.21 -10.47 4.77
CA LEU A 269 -3.20 -10.79 5.79
C LEU A 269 -4.60 -10.34 5.36
N ALA A 270 -4.72 -9.17 4.74
CA ALA A 270 -5.99 -8.63 4.25
C ALA A 270 -6.58 -9.50 3.13
N ASP A 271 -5.77 -9.92 2.16
CA ASP A 271 -6.15 -10.80 1.04
C ASP A 271 -6.74 -12.12 1.57
N ASN A 272 -5.99 -12.82 2.41
CA ASN A 272 -6.41 -14.11 2.95
C ASN A 272 -7.68 -14.00 3.81
N VAL A 273 -7.81 -12.92 4.59
CA VAL A 273 -8.99 -12.68 5.44
C VAL A 273 -10.22 -12.30 4.62
N GLU A 274 -10.09 -11.46 3.59
CA GLU A 274 -11.20 -11.12 2.69
C GLU A 274 -11.70 -12.36 1.95
N ALA A 275 -10.78 -13.12 1.35
CA ALA A 275 -11.11 -14.29 0.56
C ALA A 275 -11.85 -15.34 1.41
N ALA A 276 -11.41 -15.53 2.66
CA ALA A 276 -12.07 -16.43 3.60
C ALA A 276 -13.44 -15.91 4.08
N ALA A 277 -13.58 -14.59 4.28
CA ALA A 277 -14.82 -13.99 4.75
C ALA A 277 -15.92 -14.02 3.68
N ARG A 278 -15.55 -13.95 2.40
CA ARG A 278 -16.48 -13.98 1.26
C ARG A 278 -17.34 -15.25 1.20
N VAL A 279 -16.79 -16.38 1.66
CA VAL A 279 -17.47 -17.68 1.67
C VAL A 279 -18.01 -18.07 3.06
N LEU A 280 -17.97 -17.14 4.02
CA LEU A 280 -18.45 -17.40 5.37
C LEU A 280 -19.98 -17.37 5.41
N ASP A 281 -20.61 -18.54 5.59
CA ASP A 281 -22.05 -18.64 5.81
C ASP A 281 -22.46 -17.90 7.10
N ASN A 282 -23.57 -17.16 7.10
CA ASN A 282 -24.12 -16.44 8.27
C ASN A 282 -23.04 -15.69 9.08
N PRO A 283 -22.46 -14.60 8.51
CA PRO A 283 -21.30 -13.89 9.04
C PRO A 283 -21.65 -13.02 10.26
N THR A 284 -21.88 -13.63 11.42
CA THR A 284 -22.06 -12.90 12.68
C THR A 284 -20.74 -12.29 13.17
N PRO A 285 -20.77 -11.19 13.96
CA PRO A 285 -19.55 -10.56 14.47
C PRO A 285 -18.58 -11.54 15.17
N ALA A 286 -19.12 -12.48 15.96
CA ALA A 286 -18.33 -13.50 16.63
C ALA A 286 -17.65 -14.46 15.64
N ARG A 287 -18.37 -14.91 14.60
CA ARG A 287 -17.81 -15.81 13.58
C ARG A 287 -16.77 -15.12 12.72
N ILE A 288 -16.98 -13.85 12.38
CA ILE A 288 -15.98 -13.02 11.69
C ILE A 288 -14.73 -12.90 12.54
N SER A 289 -14.84 -12.58 13.83
CA SER A 289 -13.68 -12.48 14.73
C SER A 289 -12.90 -13.79 14.79
N THR A 290 -13.58 -14.92 14.99
CA THR A 290 -12.95 -16.25 15.01
C THR A 290 -12.27 -16.59 13.69
N LEU A 291 -12.89 -16.25 12.55
CA LEU A 291 -12.30 -16.44 11.22
C LEU A 291 -11.00 -15.65 11.08
N VAL A 292 -11.04 -14.35 11.39
CA VAL A 292 -9.87 -13.47 11.33
C VAL A 292 -8.74 -14.00 12.21
N ASP A 293 -9.03 -14.36 13.46
CA ASP A 293 -8.04 -14.94 14.37
C ASP A 293 -7.42 -16.22 13.79
N THR A 294 -8.25 -17.11 13.26
CA THR A 294 -7.80 -18.40 12.71
C THR A 294 -6.86 -18.19 11.52
N ILE A 295 -7.26 -17.37 10.54
CA ILE A 295 -6.48 -17.13 9.33
C ILE A 295 -5.15 -16.46 9.66
N VAL A 296 -5.17 -15.38 10.43
CA VAL A 296 -3.95 -14.64 10.77
C VAL A 296 -2.99 -15.49 11.62
N ASN A 297 -3.51 -16.27 12.58
CA ASN A 297 -2.67 -17.16 13.38
C ASN A 297 -2.08 -18.29 12.52
N ASN A 298 -2.79 -18.82 11.53
CA ASN A 298 -2.26 -19.82 10.62
C ASN A 298 -1.10 -19.27 9.76
N ILE A 299 -1.22 -18.04 9.28
CA ILE A 299 -0.15 -17.36 8.52
C ILE A 299 1.07 -17.11 9.42
N PHE A 300 0.84 -16.70 10.66
CA PHE A 300 1.89 -16.54 11.67
C PHE A 300 2.61 -17.87 11.99
N LEU A 301 1.85 -18.95 12.19
CA LEU A 301 2.41 -20.27 12.50
C LEU A 301 3.14 -20.92 11.29
N ASP A 302 2.78 -20.58 10.05
CA ASP A 302 3.52 -20.97 8.84
C ASP A 302 4.80 -20.13 8.63
N GLY A 303 5.12 -19.20 9.55
CA GLY A 303 6.33 -18.38 9.51
C GLY A 303 6.32 -17.34 8.39
N GLN A 304 5.18 -17.03 7.77
CA GLN A 304 5.12 -16.09 6.64
C GLN A 304 5.51 -14.67 7.04
N LEU A 305 5.45 -14.33 8.33
CA LEU A 305 5.74 -12.99 8.84
C LEU A 305 7.19 -12.82 9.36
N ASP A 306 8.02 -13.85 9.26
CA ASP A 306 9.37 -13.88 9.88
C ASP A 306 10.35 -12.86 9.28
N GLU A 307 10.11 -12.41 8.05
CA GLU A 307 11.00 -11.51 7.30
C GLU A 307 10.47 -10.06 7.25
N CYS A 308 9.50 -9.73 8.12
CA CYS A 308 8.97 -8.37 8.27
C CYS A 308 8.90 -7.95 9.75
N ASP A 309 9.02 -6.64 10.01
CA ASP A 309 9.08 -6.12 11.39
C ASP A 309 7.71 -6.00 12.09
N LEU A 310 6.70 -6.81 11.73
CA LEU A 310 5.40 -6.79 12.42
C LEU A 310 5.53 -7.35 13.84
N THR A 311 5.14 -6.54 14.83
CA THR A 311 5.14 -6.99 16.23
C THR A 311 3.86 -7.77 16.55
N LEU A 312 3.87 -8.57 17.62
CA LEU A 312 2.64 -9.22 18.13
C LEU A 312 1.54 -8.20 18.47
N LYS A 313 1.94 -7.00 18.93
CA LYS A 313 1.01 -5.88 19.17
C LYS A 313 0.39 -5.38 17.87
N ASP A 314 1.17 -5.28 16.80
CA ASP A 314 0.68 -4.89 15.48
C ASP A 314 -0.33 -5.93 14.97
N ILE A 315 0.02 -7.22 15.03
CA ILE A 315 -0.84 -8.34 14.62
C ILE A 315 -2.19 -8.29 15.37
N HIS A 316 -2.19 -8.06 16.68
CA HIS A 316 -3.42 -7.93 17.46
C HIS A 316 -4.31 -6.76 16.99
N ASN A 317 -3.70 -5.60 16.73
CA ASN A 317 -4.43 -4.42 16.25
C ASN A 317 -4.98 -4.62 14.84
N ILE A 318 -4.23 -5.27 13.96
CA ILE A 318 -4.66 -5.64 12.60
C ILE A 318 -5.91 -6.53 12.67
N LYS A 319 -5.88 -7.60 13.47
CA LYS A 319 -7.02 -8.51 13.66
C LYS A 319 -8.28 -7.79 14.11
N LYS A 320 -8.17 -6.90 15.10
CA LYS A 320 -9.29 -6.07 15.57
C LYS A 320 -9.87 -5.20 14.45
N LYS A 321 -9.02 -4.58 13.62
CA LYS A 321 -9.47 -3.72 12.52
C LYS A 321 -10.13 -4.51 11.41
N PHE A 322 -9.59 -5.66 11.03
CA PHE A 322 -10.23 -6.53 10.05
C PHE A 322 -11.60 -7.01 10.52
N ALA A 323 -11.71 -7.49 11.75
CA ALA A 323 -13.00 -7.94 12.30
C ALA A 323 -14.04 -6.82 12.32
N TYR A 324 -13.65 -5.59 12.69
CA TYR A 324 -14.53 -4.43 12.68
C TYR A 324 -15.05 -4.10 11.28
N ILE A 325 -14.16 -4.01 10.29
CA ILE A 325 -14.53 -3.65 8.91
C ILE A 325 -15.40 -4.74 8.29
N LEU A 326 -15.00 -6.01 8.38
CA LEU A 326 -15.77 -7.12 7.84
C LEU A 326 -17.16 -7.20 8.48
N THR A 327 -17.28 -6.96 9.78
CA THR A 327 -18.60 -6.93 10.45
C THR A 327 -19.51 -5.84 9.88
N GLY A 328 -18.93 -4.69 9.50
CA GLY A 328 -19.67 -3.61 8.84
C GLY A 328 -20.08 -3.96 7.41
N LEU A 329 -19.20 -4.61 6.64
CA LEU A 329 -19.46 -5.02 5.26
C LEU A 329 -20.52 -6.12 5.16
N HIS A 330 -20.52 -7.06 6.11
CA HIS A 330 -21.45 -8.19 6.14
C HIS A 330 -22.72 -7.94 6.97
N HIS A 331 -22.92 -6.72 7.47
CA HIS A 331 -24.15 -6.36 8.16
C HIS A 331 -25.32 -6.43 7.17
N ARG A 332 -26.25 -7.35 7.39
CA ARG A 332 -27.50 -7.40 6.61
C ARG A 332 -28.21 -6.07 6.75
N ARG A 333 -28.50 -5.41 5.62
CA ARG A 333 -29.61 -4.44 5.61
C ARG A 333 -30.84 -5.21 6.07
N VAL A 334 -31.52 -4.71 7.10
CA VAL A 334 -32.78 -5.28 7.57
C VAL A 334 -33.69 -5.42 6.35
N ASP A 335 -34.17 -6.63 6.06
CA ASP A 335 -35.20 -6.82 5.04
C ASP A 335 -36.41 -5.99 5.44
N TYR A 336 -36.77 -5.02 4.62
CA TYR A 336 -38.01 -4.28 4.81
C TYR A 336 -39.17 -5.23 4.53
N PRO A 337 -40.01 -5.56 5.53
CA PRO A 337 -41.22 -6.33 5.27
C PRO A 337 -42.12 -5.51 4.34
N GLY A 338 -42.45 -6.03 3.15
CA GLY A 338 -43.50 -5.45 2.31
C GLY A 338 -43.15 -5.13 0.84
N VAL A 339 -41.91 -5.34 0.38
CA VAL A 339 -41.59 -5.20 -1.06
C VAL A 339 -41.62 -6.58 -1.72
N ASN A 340 -42.83 -7.06 -2.02
CA ASN A 340 -43.01 -8.14 -2.99
C ASN A 340 -42.67 -7.59 -4.38
N LEU A 341 -41.42 -7.75 -4.82
CA LEU A 341 -41.11 -7.66 -6.24
C LEU A 341 -41.78 -8.86 -6.92
N LEU A 342 -42.92 -8.60 -7.58
CA LEU A 342 -43.60 -9.61 -8.37
C LEU A 342 -42.62 -10.17 -9.43
N PRO A 343 -42.56 -11.49 -9.63
CA PRO A 343 -41.82 -12.05 -10.73
C PRO A 343 -42.43 -11.53 -12.03
N ILE A 344 -41.62 -10.84 -12.84
CA ILE A 344 -41.97 -10.57 -14.23
C ILE A 344 -41.87 -11.92 -14.94
N SER A 345 -43.02 -12.56 -15.16
CA SER A 345 -43.13 -13.73 -16.03
C SER A 345 -42.64 -13.40 -17.44
N PRO A 346 -42.02 -14.36 -18.16
CA PRO A 346 -41.36 -14.14 -19.45
C PRO A 346 -42.29 -13.68 -20.58
#